data_AF-A0A2A6ZVF1-F1
#
_entry.id   AF-A0A2A6ZVF1-F1
#
_cell.length_a   1.000
_cell.length_b   1.000
_cell.length_c   1.000
_cell.angle_alpha   90.00
_cell.angle_beta   90.00
_cell.angle_gamma   90.00
#
_symmetry.space_group_name_H-M   'P 1'
#
loop_
_entity.id
_entity.type
_entity.pdbx_description
1 polymer ?
#
loop_
_entity_poly.entity_id
_entity_poly.type
_entity_poly.pdbx_seq_one_letter_code
_entity_poly.pdbx_strand_id
1 'polypeptide(L)' 'MSKGLLISIEGPDGAGKTSVLKVLLPRLREVYPAQVITTREPGGVAIAEQIREVILDIDNTAMDAKTEL' A
#
# COMPACT_ATOMS: atom_id res chain seq x y z
N MET A 1 -17.53 -21.40 -5.61
CA MET A 1 -16.71 -20.18 -5.43
C MET A 1 -15.57 -20.23 -6.44
N SER A 2 -15.38 -19.17 -7.24
CA SER A 2 -14.16 -19.01 -8.04
C SER A 2 -13.01 -18.60 -7.10
N LYS A 3 -11.81 -19.13 -7.31
CA LYS A 3 -10.60 -18.68 -6.59
C LYS A 3 -10.15 -17.33 -7.17
N GLY A 4 -9.95 -16.33 -6.32
CA GLY A 4 -9.26 -15.09 -6.68
C GLY A 4 -7.74 -15.25 -6.66
N LEU A 5 -7.02 -14.25 -7.19
CA LEU A 5 -5.57 -14.12 -7.05
C LEU A 5 -5.24 -12.97 -6.10
N LEU A 6 -4.30 -13.21 -5.17
CA LEU A 6 -3.65 -12.18 -4.36
C LEU A 6 -2.24 -11.98 -4.88
N ILE A 7 -1.89 -10.74 -5.24
CA ILE A 7 -0.60 -10.37 -5.81
C ILE A 7 0.00 -9.26 -4.94
N SER A 8 1.22 -9.45 -4.41
CA SER A 8 2.01 -8.39 -3.76
C SER A 8 3.17 -7.95 -4.65
N ILE A 9 3.53 -6.67 -4.56
CA ILE A 9 4.69 -6.07 -5.24
C ILE A 9 5.68 -5.61 -4.16
N GLU A 10 6.73 -6.39 -3.96
CA GLU A 10 7.72 -6.20 -2.89
C GLU A 10 9.05 -5.62 -3.41
N GLY A 11 9.81 -4.99 -2.51
CA GLY A 11 11.15 -4.47 -2.79
C GLY A 11 11.57 -3.33 -1.87
N PRO A 12 12.85 -2.93 -1.85
CA PRO A 12 13.33 -1.84 -1.02
C PRO A 12 12.74 -0.48 -1.45
N ASP A 13 12.91 0.54 -0.62
CA ASP A 13 12.53 1.90 -1.00
C ASP A 13 13.35 2.39 -2.19
N GLY A 14 12.68 3.08 -3.11
CA GLY A 14 13.27 3.45 -4.41
C GLY A 14 13.29 2.33 -5.47
N ALA A 15 12.88 1.09 -5.17
CA ALA A 15 12.87 -0.02 -6.14
C ALA A 15 11.86 0.12 -7.30
N GLY A 16 11.10 1.21 -7.36
CA GLY A 16 10.14 1.45 -8.45
C GLY A 16 8.78 0.76 -8.29
N LYS A 17 8.46 0.19 -7.11
CA LYS A 17 7.18 -0.48 -6.80
C LYS A 17 5.95 0.34 -7.26
N THR A 18 5.92 1.62 -6.90
CA THR A 18 4.85 2.56 -7.28
C THR A 18 4.79 2.79 -8.79
N SER A 19 5.94 2.84 -9.47
CA SER A 19 6.01 3.02 -10.92
C SER A 19 5.46 1.81 -11.66
N VAL A 20 5.76 0.60 -11.20
CA VAL A 20 5.20 -0.66 -11.74
C VAL A 20 3.68 -0.67 -11.58
N LEU A 21 3.17 -0.34 -10.38
CA LEU A 21 1.72 -0.29 -10.13
C LEU A 21 0.98 0.68 -11.06
N LYS A 22 1.56 1.86 -11.35
CA LYS A 22 0.96 2.85 -12.28
C LYS A 22 0.76 2.30 -13.69
N VAL A 23 1.64 1.39 -14.14
CA VAL A 23 1.55 0.78 -15.49
C VAL A 23 0.69 -0.49 -15.46
N LEU A 24 0.79 -1.29 -14.40
CA LEU A 24 0.13 -2.59 -14.30
C LEU A 24 -1.39 -2.45 -14.06
N LEU A 25 -1.81 -1.55 -13.17
CA LEU A 25 -3.21 -1.44 -12.77
C LEU A 25 -4.16 -1.07 -13.92
N PRO A 26 -3.84 -0.12 -14.81
CA PRO A 26 -4.68 0.16 -15.97
C PRO A 26 -4.87 -1.06 -16.88
N ARG A 27 -3.78 -1.80 -17.15
CA ARG A 27 -3.82 -3.02 -17.98
C ARG A 27 -4.65 -4.12 -17.33
N LEU A 28 -4.52 -4.33 -16.02
CA LEU A 28 -5.34 -5.30 -15.29
C LEU A 28 -6.82 -4.91 -15.30
N ARG A 29 -7.14 -3.61 -15.16
CA ARG A 29 -8.52 -3.13 -15.19
C ARG A 29 -9.15 -3.22 -16.58
N GLU A 30 -8.36 -3.12 -17.64
CA GLU A 30 -8.80 -3.32 -19.02
C GLU A 30 -9.17 -4.79 -19.28
N VAL A 31 -8.31 -5.74 -18.84
CA VAL A 31 -8.54 -7.18 -19.04
C VAL A 31 -9.58 -7.74 -18.06
N TYR A 32 -9.63 -7.22 -16.84
CA TYR A 32 -10.49 -7.68 -15.74
C TYR A 32 -11.35 -6.53 -15.16
N PRO A 33 -12.26 -5.95 -15.95
CA PRO A 33 -13.07 -4.82 -15.52
C PRO A 33 -13.91 -5.20 -14.29
N ALA A 34 -13.98 -4.28 -13.32
CA ALA A 34 -14.69 -4.41 -12.04
C ALA A 34 -14.25 -5.59 -11.12
N GLN A 35 -13.13 -6.27 -11.41
CA GLN A 35 -12.62 -7.38 -10.59
C GLN A 35 -11.27 -7.06 -9.90
N VAL A 36 -10.64 -5.94 -10.25
CA VAL A 36 -9.34 -5.53 -9.69
C VAL A 36 -9.55 -4.67 -8.45
N ILE A 37 -9.27 -5.24 -7.27
CA ILE A 37 -9.22 -4.53 -6.00
C ILE A 37 -7.75 -4.24 -5.67
N THR A 38 -7.47 -3.02 -5.21
CA THR A 38 -6.10 -2.57 -4.88
C THR A 38 -6.02 -2.15 -3.42
N THR A 39 -4.95 -2.56 -2.74
CA THR A 39 -4.59 -2.09 -1.40
C THR A 39 -3.09 -1.81 -1.33
N ARG A 40 -2.63 -1.14 -0.28
CA ARG A 40 -1.22 -0.88 0.02
C ARG A 40 -0.98 -0.97 1.52
N GLU A 41 0.24 -1.29 1.93
CA GLU A 41 0.64 -1.29 3.33
C GLU A 41 1.97 -0.52 3.52
N PRO A 42 2.16 0.20 4.64
CA PRO A 42 1.10 0.60 5.59
C PRO A 42 0.11 1.57 4.91
N GLY A 43 -1.19 1.38 5.15
CA GLY A 43 -2.27 2.16 4.52
C GLY A 43 -3.43 1.29 4.02
N GLY A 44 -4.14 1.78 3.00
CA GLY A 44 -5.18 1.02 2.29
C GLY A 44 -6.59 1.08 2.89
N VAL A 45 -6.73 1.53 4.15
CA VAL A 45 -7.99 1.86 4.81
C VAL A 45 -7.84 3.16 5.60
N ALA A 46 -8.93 3.89 5.85
CA ALA A 46 -8.90 5.23 6.45
C ALA A 46 -8.07 5.32 7.76
N ILE A 47 -8.19 4.34 8.65
CA ILE A 47 -7.42 4.31 9.90
C ILE A 47 -5.93 3.98 9.66
N ALA A 48 -5.62 3.11 8.70
CA ALA A 48 -4.24 2.75 8.37
C ALA A 48 -3.49 3.92 7.70
N GLU A 49 -4.21 4.77 6.95
CA GLU A 49 -3.66 6.01 6.41
C GLU A 49 -3.34 7.01 7.54
N GLN A 50 -4.20 7.16 8.55
CA GLN A 50 -3.92 8.00 9.73
C GLN A 50 -2.69 7.50 10.51
N ILE A 51 -2.61 6.19 10.74
CA ILE A 51 -1.44 5.58 11.40
C ILE A 51 -0.16 5.81 10.59
N ARG A 52 -0.24 5.67 9.26
CA ARG A 52 0.89 5.93 8.35
C ARG A 52 1.38 7.37 8.47
N GLU A 53 0.48 8.34 8.51
CA GLU A 53 0.85 9.75 8.68
C GLU A 53 1.63 9.96 9.97
N VAL A 54 1.16 9.40 11.09
CA VAL A 54 1.87 9.46 12.38
C VAL A 54 3.26 8.83 12.30
N ILE A 55 3.41 7.65 11.68
CA ILE A 55 4.68 6.92 11.61
C ILE A 55 5.71 7.61 10.71
N LEU A 56 5.28 8.22 9.60
CA LEU A 56 6.19 8.79 8.60
C LEU A 56 6.48 10.28 8.76
N ASP A 57 5.75 10.97 9.64
CA ASP A 57 5.97 12.37 9.92
C ASP A 57 7.21 12.58 10.79
N ILE A 58 8.24 13.18 10.20
CA ILE A 58 9.53 13.46 10.84
C ILE A 58 9.44 14.55 11.93
N ASP A 59 8.35 15.31 11.97
CA ASP A 59 8.13 16.34 12.99
C ASP A 59 7.59 15.74 14.31
N ASN A 60 7.21 14.44 14.32
CA ASN A 60 6.81 13.68 15.51
C ASN A 60 8.00 13.33 16.43
N THR A 61 8.77 14.34 16.81
CA THR A 61 9.97 14.25 17.66
C THR A 61 9.70 13.85 19.11
N ALA A 62 8.44 13.94 19.57
CA ALA A 62 8.02 13.52 20.90
C ALA A 62 7.63 12.02 20.98
N MET A 63 7.70 11.28 19.86
CA MET A 63 7.40 9.86 19.82
C MET A 63 8.43 9.08 20.65
N ASP A 64 7.95 8.36 21.66
CA ASP A 64 8.80 7.54 22.54
C ASP A 64 9.12 6.20 21.87
N ALA A 65 10.27 5.60 22.17
CA ALA A 65 10.61 4.27 21.66
C ALA A 65 9.58 3.19 22.05
N LYS A 66 8.76 3.43 23.09
CA LYS A 66 7.65 2.56 23.49
C LYS A 66 6.38 2.72 22.65
N THR A 67 6.32 3.67 21.72
CA THR A 67 5.10 3.93 20.91
C THR A 67 4.71 2.73 20.03
N GLU A 68 5.64 1.83 19.72
CA GLU A 68 5.39 0.60 18.94
C GLU A 68 5.18 -0.67 19.79
N LEU A 69 5.13 -0.57 21.13
CA LEU A 69 4.91 -1.70 22.06
C LEU A 69 3.44 -2.12 22.20
#